data_AF-A0A1Y4S6A4-F1
#
_entry.id   AF-A0A1Y4S6A4-F1
#
_cell.length_a   1.000
_cell.length_b   1.000
_cell.length_c   1.000
_cell.angle_alpha   90.00
_cell.angle_beta   90.00
_cell.angle_gamma   90.00
#
_symmetry.space_group_name_H-M   'P 1'
#
loop_
_entity.id
_entity.type
_entity.pdbx_description
1 polymer ?
#
loop_
_entity_poly.entity_id
_entity_poly.type
_entity_poly.pdbx_seq_one_letter_code
_entity_poly.pdbx_strand_id
1 'polypeptide(L)'
;MKWKVRLFPYENMDYKAAEAWLNRQAAKGWALERVWLSTIALFSGTDREDLRYCIDLHGKWEPTQEDSYFQLCSQAGWDYVAQVRSMSVFASRAVANPVPLQTDRNMEDKLYWRRAIRPAIFGSLLWLLVLLAIAAAVGLMGFRYREYLAALTPLLCSTSFLCWILGTVFCFLGLLWAIPAGILHWRRWKKAVEEDMPVPASHPVSARLLGHVQRLGGLMVRLYLLFCVVESFASLVVGYSGFDIAERRPEYREHPLVMAEDVGLDDTKVGYLSDDPVFSPLVQGEKYMEEVETEDGVDVVWCERYTCLTEWYAKVVTHGLLGDTARINYRGCGIMNFRPARLGTDGGWSAREGSFLLLREGRTVALVGVQCLGGDSPDLTEPEQLQTILERLEMS
;
A
#
# COMPACT_ATOMS: atom_id res chain seq x y z
N MET A 1 29.98 -26.36 -5.58
CA MET A 1 29.04 -25.62 -6.45
C MET A 1 28.78 -24.25 -5.86
N LYS A 2 28.97 -23.17 -6.64
CA LYS A 2 28.64 -21.80 -6.22
C LYS A 2 27.24 -21.46 -6.73
N TRP A 3 26.40 -20.93 -5.84
CA TRP A 3 25.04 -20.48 -6.15
C TRP A 3 24.93 -18.98 -6.05
N LYS A 4 24.07 -18.39 -6.88
CA LYS A 4 23.80 -16.96 -6.85
C LYS A 4 22.34 -16.69 -7.15
N VAL A 5 21.71 -15.90 -6.30
CA VAL A 5 20.31 -15.48 -6.46
C VAL A 5 20.27 -14.04 -6.93
N ARG A 6 19.45 -13.75 -7.95
CA ARG A 6 19.18 -12.39 -8.41
C ARG A 6 17.70 -12.20 -8.70
N LEU A 7 17.22 -10.98 -8.50
CA LEU A 7 15.91 -10.60 -8.98
C LEU A 7 15.91 -10.57 -10.52
N PHE A 8 14.81 -10.99 -11.13
CA PHE A 8 14.51 -10.84 -12.56
C PHE A 8 13.59 -9.62 -12.74
N PRO A 9 14.14 -8.43 -13.06
CA PRO A 9 13.39 -7.18 -13.03
C PRO A 9 12.79 -6.76 -14.38
N TYR A 10 12.57 -7.69 -15.30
CA TYR A 10 12.17 -7.38 -16.67
C TYR A 10 10.71 -7.75 -16.94
N GLU A 11 10.01 -6.86 -17.62
CA GLU A 11 8.68 -7.12 -18.17
C GLU A 11 8.76 -7.74 -19.56
N ASN A 12 7.66 -8.31 -20.04
CA ASN A 12 7.58 -8.92 -21.38
C ASN A 12 8.04 -7.94 -22.49
N MET A 13 7.81 -6.63 -22.30
CA MET A 13 8.21 -5.60 -23.28
C MET A 13 9.71 -5.34 -23.36
N ASP A 14 10.45 -5.81 -22.36
CA ASP A 14 11.89 -5.66 -22.23
C ASP A 14 12.63 -6.99 -22.40
N TYR A 15 12.01 -7.96 -23.08
CA TYR A 15 12.56 -9.31 -23.24
C TYR A 15 13.96 -9.31 -23.87
N LYS A 16 14.26 -8.41 -24.82
CA LYS A 16 15.63 -8.24 -25.36
C LYS A 16 16.62 -7.68 -24.34
N ALA A 17 16.17 -6.80 -23.44
CA ALA A 17 17.02 -6.33 -22.35
C ALA A 17 17.27 -7.41 -21.28
N ALA A 18 16.29 -8.29 -21.07
CA ALA A 18 16.42 -9.49 -20.25
C ALA A 18 17.41 -10.49 -20.87
N GLU A 19 17.33 -10.73 -22.18
CA GLU A 19 18.25 -11.58 -22.93
C GLU A 19 19.69 -11.06 -22.79
N ALA A 20 19.91 -9.77 -23.06
CA ALA A 20 21.21 -9.13 -22.89
C ALA A 20 21.72 -9.21 -21.43
N TRP A 21 20.82 -9.20 -20.44
CA TRP A 21 21.21 -9.37 -19.04
C TRP A 21 21.64 -10.78 -18.68
N LEU A 22 20.93 -11.80 -19.18
CA LEU A 22 21.31 -13.20 -19.03
C LEU A 22 22.65 -13.49 -19.72
N ASN A 23 22.84 -12.99 -20.94
CA ASN A 23 24.12 -13.10 -21.65
C ASN A 23 25.29 -12.45 -20.88
N ARG A 24 25.06 -11.32 -20.21
CA ARG A 24 26.06 -10.73 -19.30
C ARG A 24 26.30 -11.53 -18.03
N GLN A 25 25.35 -12.37 -17.59
CA GLN A 25 25.58 -13.30 -16.48
C GLN A 25 26.38 -14.52 -16.96
N ALA A 26 26.03 -15.05 -18.14
CA ALA A 26 26.74 -16.16 -18.79
C ALA A 26 28.23 -15.82 -19.01
N ALA A 27 28.52 -14.64 -19.56
CA ALA A 27 29.89 -14.14 -19.75
C ALA A 27 30.69 -13.95 -18.43
N LYS A 28 30.02 -14.00 -17.27
CA LYS A 28 30.64 -13.95 -15.93
C LYS A 28 30.72 -15.34 -15.28
N GLY A 29 30.47 -16.41 -16.03
CA GLY A 29 30.47 -17.79 -15.55
C GLY A 29 29.24 -18.18 -14.74
N TRP A 30 28.08 -17.57 -14.99
CA TRP A 30 26.82 -17.91 -14.32
C TRP A 30 25.79 -18.47 -15.30
N ALA A 31 25.37 -19.72 -15.10
CA ALA A 31 24.27 -20.35 -15.82
C ALA A 31 22.96 -20.23 -15.04
N LEU A 32 21.90 -19.81 -15.71
CA LEU A 32 20.54 -19.82 -15.18
C LEU A 32 20.04 -21.26 -15.04
N GLU A 33 19.59 -21.62 -13.84
CA GLU A 33 19.03 -22.94 -13.52
C GLU A 33 17.51 -22.92 -13.54
N ARG A 34 16.91 -21.91 -12.92
CA ARG A 34 15.45 -21.78 -12.81
C ARG A 34 15.04 -20.39 -12.37
N VAL A 35 13.77 -20.06 -12.58
CA VAL A 35 13.15 -18.82 -12.09
C VAL A 35 11.97 -19.16 -11.19
N TRP A 36 12.06 -18.82 -9.91
CA TRP A 36 11.01 -19.03 -8.91
C TRP A 36 10.04 -17.85 -8.92
N LEU A 37 8.74 -18.15 -8.78
CA LEU A 37 7.67 -17.15 -8.69
C LEU A 37 7.73 -16.09 -9.81
N SER A 38 8.24 -16.47 -11.00
CA SER A 38 8.50 -15.57 -12.14
C SER A 38 9.33 -14.31 -11.79
N THR A 39 10.12 -14.33 -10.71
CA THR A 39 10.77 -13.13 -10.17
C THR A 39 12.17 -13.36 -9.61
N ILE A 40 12.47 -14.58 -9.13
CA ILE A 40 13.74 -14.90 -8.49
C ILE A 40 14.52 -15.84 -9.41
N ALA A 41 15.58 -15.33 -10.04
CA ALA A 41 16.46 -16.10 -10.91
C ALA A 41 17.59 -16.74 -10.10
N LEU A 42 17.66 -18.07 -10.15
CA LEU A 42 18.70 -18.87 -9.51
C LEU A 42 19.77 -19.23 -10.54
N PHE A 43 21.02 -18.96 -10.20
CA PHE A 43 22.18 -19.24 -11.04
C PHE A 43 23.13 -20.23 -10.36
N SER A 44 23.69 -21.14 -11.15
CA SER A 44 24.83 -21.99 -10.81
C SER A 44 26.10 -21.48 -11.51
N GLY A 45 27.27 -21.72 -10.92
CA GLY A 45 28.54 -21.46 -11.58
C GLY A 45 28.76 -22.42 -12.76
N THR A 46 29.26 -21.91 -13.88
CA THR A 46 29.58 -22.69 -15.08
C THR A 46 30.94 -22.29 -15.65
N ASP A 47 31.65 -23.27 -16.21
CA ASP A 47 32.93 -23.06 -16.91
C ASP A 47 32.74 -22.89 -18.42
N ARG A 48 31.48 -22.86 -18.91
CA ARG A 48 31.16 -22.65 -20.32
C ARG A 48 31.36 -21.19 -20.73
N GLU A 49 32.33 -20.94 -21.61
CA GLU A 49 32.58 -19.62 -22.21
C GLU A 49 31.67 -19.33 -23.42
N ASP A 50 31.07 -20.37 -24.00
CA ASP A 50 30.24 -20.32 -25.20
C ASP A 50 28.73 -20.15 -24.91
N LEU A 51 28.35 -20.11 -23.62
CA LEU A 51 26.96 -20.07 -23.19
C LEU A 51 26.28 -18.76 -23.61
N ARG A 52 25.21 -18.90 -24.39
CA ARG A 52 24.34 -17.81 -24.84
C ARG A 52 22.90 -18.11 -24.47
N TYR A 53 22.16 -17.04 -24.23
CA TYR A 53 20.72 -17.05 -23.98
C TYR A 53 19.99 -16.37 -25.12
N CYS A 54 18.85 -16.95 -25.50
CA CYS A 54 17.86 -16.33 -26.36
C CYS A 54 16.51 -16.34 -25.64
N ILE A 55 15.78 -15.23 -25.72
CA ILE A 55 14.43 -15.13 -25.17
C ILE A 55 13.44 -14.94 -26.31
N ASP A 56 12.43 -15.81 -26.35
CA ASP A 56 11.29 -15.65 -27.24
C ASP A 56 10.00 -15.35 -26.45
N LEU A 57 9.10 -14.61 -27.08
CA LEU A 57 7.81 -14.28 -26.51
C LEU A 57 6.79 -15.38 -26.82
N HIS A 58 6.81 -16.47 -26.06
CA HIS A 58 5.85 -17.58 -26.22
C HIS A 58 4.63 -17.47 -25.29
N GLY A 59 3.53 -18.13 -25.67
CA GLY A 59 2.28 -18.21 -24.89
C GLY A 59 2.38 -19.10 -23.66
N LYS A 60 1.25 -19.33 -22.97
CA LYS A 60 1.17 -20.27 -21.84
C LYS A 60 1.21 -21.72 -22.35
N TRP A 61 1.90 -22.56 -21.59
CA TRP A 61 2.10 -23.99 -21.77
C TRP A 61 0.83 -24.75 -22.20
N GLU A 62 0.75 -25.09 -23.49
CA GLU A 62 -0.27 -25.98 -24.05
C GLU A 62 0.41 -27.30 -24.49
N PRO A 63 0.19 -28.42 -23.76
CA PRO A 63 1.05 -29.63 -23.85
C PRO A 63 1.20 -30.24 -25.25
N THR A 64 0.21 -30.06 -26.12
CA THR A 64 0.12 -30.80 -27.39
C THR A 64 0.74 -30.08 -28.59
N GLN A 65 0.93 -28.76 -28.55
CA GLN A 65 1.56 -27.99 -29.62
C GLN A 65 3.01 -27.59 -29.31
N GLU A 66 3.34 -27.39 -28.02
CA GLU A 66 4.63 -26.84 -27.60
C GLU A 66 5.79 -27.84 -27.65
N ASP A 67 5.53 -29.14 -27.51
CA ASP A 67 6.58 -30.17 -27.60
C ASP A 67 7.26 -30.18 -28.98
N SER A 68 6.51 -29.90 -30.04
CA SER A 68 7.07 -29.84 -31.40
C SER A 68 7.95 -28.59 -31.62
N TYR A 69 7.55 -27.45 -31.05
CA TYR A 69 8.33 -26.21 -31.11
C TYR A 69 9.62 -26.32 -30.29
N PHE A 70 9.57 -26.83 -29.06
CA PHE A 70 10.76 -27.02 -28.24
C PHE A 70 11.70 -28.07 -28.82
N GLN A 71 11.18 -29.13 -29.43
CA GLN A 71 11.99 -30.09 -30.18
C GLN A 71 12.71 -29.42 -31.35
N LEU A 72 12.03 -28.56 -32.11
CA LEU A 72 12.63 -27.80 -33.20
C LEU A 72 13.70 -26.82 -32.70
N CYS A 73 13.46 -26.15 -31.57
CA CYS A 73 14.46 -25.30 -30.90
C CYS A 73 15.69 -26.11 -30.48
N SER A 74 15.47 -27.28 -29.87
CA SER A 74 16.52 -28.22 -29.46
C SER A 74 17.35 -28.70 -30.67
N GLN A 75 16.69 -29.02 -31.79
CA GLN A 75 17.36 -29.36 -33.04
C GLN A 75 18.17 -28.18 -33.61
N ALA A 76 17.71 -26.94 -33.41
CA ALA A 76 18.44 -25.72 -33.76
C ALA A 76 19.56 -25.34 -32.78
N GLY A 77 19.80 -26.14 -31.73
CA GLY A 77 20.88 -25.94 -30.76
C GLY A 77 20.48 -25.18 -29.49
N TRP A 78 19.18 -25.01 -29.23
CA TRP A 78 18.64 -24.27 -28.09
C TRP A 78 17.86 -25.18 -27.13
N ASP A 79 18.29 -25.22 -25.88
CA ASP A 79 17.59 -25.94 -24.81
C ASP A 79 16.72 -25.00 -23.98
N TYR A 80 15.47 -25.39 -23.73
CA TYR A 80 14.56 -24.63 -22.87
C TYR A 80 15.01 -24.72 -21.40
N VAL A 81 15.02 -23.57 -20.72
CA VAL A 81 15.48 -23.45 -19.33
C VAL A 81 14.34 -23.05 -18.38
N ALA A 82 13.60 -21.99 -18.72
CA ALA A 82 12.58 -21.44 -17.84
C ALA A 82 11.53 -20.61 -18.57
N GLN A 83 10.33 -20.56 -18.01
CA GLN A 83 9.28 -19.63 -18.39
C GLN A 83 9.19 -18.52 -17.34
N VAL A 84 9.23 -17.26 -17.80
CA VAL A 84 8.97 -16.08 -16.99
C VAL A 84 7.84 -15.30 -17.62
N ARG A 85 6.62 -15.42 -17.09
CA ARG A 85 5.42 -14.81 -17.68
C ARG A 85 5.21 -15.28 -19.13
N SER A 86 5.43 -14.42 -20.13
CA SER A 86 5.35 -14.77 -21.56
C SER A 86 6.72 -14.83 -22.22
N MET A 87 7.80 -14.90 -21.44
CA MET A 87 9.17 -15.04 -21.91
C MET A 87 9.63 -16.49 -21.72
N SER A 88 9.89 -17.19 -22.81
CA SER A 88 10.55 -18.49 -22.81
C SER A 88 12.05 -18.28 -22.95
N VAL A 89 12.81 -18.76 -21.97
CA VAL A 89 14.25 -18.60 -21.93
C VAL A 89 14.91 -19.87 -22.45
N PHE A 90 15.74 -19.72 -23.48
CA PHE A 90 16.51 -20.79 -24.09
C PHE A 90 18.02 -20.55 -23.89
N ALA A 91 18.78 -21.64 -23.67
CA ALA A 91 20.22 -21.64 -23.55
C ALA A 91 20.88 -22.39 -24.73
N SER A 92 22.04 -21.92 -25.19
CA SER A 92 22.79 -22.59 -26.25
C SER A 92 23.40 -23.91 -25.78
N ARG A 93 23.44 -24.90 -26.67
CA ARG A 93 24.21 -26.15 -26.47
C ARG A 93 25.71 -25.95 -26.67
N ALA A 94 26.52 -26.73 -25.95
CA ALA A 94 27.98 -26.58 -25.83
C ALA A 94 28.79 -26.69 -27.13
N VAL A 95 28.19 -27.18 -28.22
CA VAL A 95 28.89 -27.47 -29.49
C VAL A 95 28.14 -26.89 -30.70
N ALA A 96 26.97 -26.30 -30.50
CA ALA A 96 26.18 -25.71 -31.57
C ALA A 96 26.55 -24.25 -31.75
N ASN A 97 26.71 -23.78 -32.99
CA ASN A 97 26.57 -22.36 -33.31
C ASN A 97 25.08 -22.13 -33.61
N PRO A 98 24.28 -21.78 -32.59
CA PRO A 98 22.85 -21.94 -32.69
C PRO A 98 22.28 -20.89 -33.66
N VAL A 99 21.37 -21.32 -34.53
CA VAL A 99 20.72 -20.43 -35.50
C VAL A 99 19.82 -19.45 -34.74
N PRO A 100 19.74 -18.16 -35.14
CA PRO A 100 18.79 -17.22 -34.54
C PRO A 100 17.36 -17.78 -34.57
N LEU A 101 16.72 -17.88 -33.40
CA LEU A 101 15.36 -18.42 -33.26
C LEU A 101 14.29 -17.57 -33.98
N GLN A 102 14.55 -16.27 -34.15
CA GLN A 102 13.64 -15.33 -34.78
C GLN A 102 14.11 -14.98 -36.19
N THR A 103 13.50 -15.62 -37.19
CA THR A 103 13.78 -15.41 -38.61
C THR A 103 12.75 -14.52 -39.32
N ASP A 104 11.52 -14.41 -38.79
CA ASP A 104 10.47 -13.54 -39.35
C ASP A 104 10.19 -12.31 -38.46
N ARG A 105 10.65 -11.15 -38.93
CA ARG A 105 10.48 -9.85 -38.26
C ARG A 105 9.03 -9.37 -38.21
N ASN A 106 8.22 -9.66 -39.24
CA ASN A 106 6.83 -9.19 -39.25
C ASN A 106 5.96 -9.96 -38.24
N MET A 107 6.29 -11.24 -38.02
CA MET A 107 5.65 -12.03 -36.98
C MET A 107 6.05 -11.57 -35.58
N GLU A 108 7.32 -11.19 -35.39
CA GLU A 108 7.86 -10.72 -34.10
C GLU A 108 7.16 -9.43 -33.61
N ASP A 109 6.89 -8.44 -34.48
CA ASP A 109 6.15 -7.21 -34.11
C ASP A 109 4.72 -7.51 -33.63
N LYS A 110 3.99 -8.35 -34.37
CA LYS A 110 2.63 -8.75 -33.99
C LYS A 110 2.62 -9.49 -32.65
N LEU A 111 3.60 -10.36 -32.43
CA LEU A 111 3.77 -11.09 -31.17
C LEU A 111 4.14 -10.13 -30.03
N TYR A 112 5.05 -9.20 -30.25
CA TYR A 112 5.42 -8.16 -29.29
C TYR A 112 4.21 -7.34 -28.85
N TRP A 113 3.45 -6.81 -29.80
CA TRP A 113 2.26 -6.01 -29.47
C TRP A 113 1.21 -6.83 -28.70
N ARG A 114 0.97 -8.07 -29.14
CA ARG A 114 -0.02 -8.97 -28.54
C ARG A 114 0.37 -9.49 -27.15
N ARG A 115 1.65 -9.82 -26.93
CA ARG A 115 2.13 -10.54 -25.74
C ARG A 115 2.91 -9.68 -24.75
N ALA A 116 3.43 -8.54 -25.19
CA ALA A 116 4.17 -7.62 -24.33
C ALA A 116 3.38 -6.34 -24.00
N ILE A 117 3.02 -5.56 -25.02
CA ILE A 117 2.46 -4.22 -24.78
C ILE A 117 1.00 -4.28 -24.33
N ARG A 118 0.14 -5.01 -25.06
CA ARG A 118 -1.28 -5.13 -24.69
C ARG A 118 -1.48 -5.60 -23.25
N PRO A 119 -0.85 -6.69 -22.78
CA PRO A 119 -1.03 -7.14 -21.40
C PRO A 119 -0.53 -6.12 -20.35
N ALA A 120 0.55 -5.38 -20.63
CA ALA A 120 1.05 -4.36 -19.71
C ALA A 120 0.07 -3.17 -19.57
N ILE A 121 -0.49 -2.70 -20.68
CA ILE A 121 -1.48 -1.63 -20.69
C ILE A 121 -2.79 -2.11 -20.06
N PHE A 122 -3.35 -3.21 -20.55
CA PHE A 122 -4.62 -3.75 -20.03
C PHE A 122 -4.52 -4.18 -18.58
N GLY A 123 -3.39 -4.74 -18.14
CA GLY A 123 -3.16 -5.08 -16.75
C GLY A 123 -3.16 -3.84 -15.84
N SER A 124 -2.48 -2.77 -16.25
CA SER A 124 -2.46 -1.51 -15.50
C SER A 124 -3.84 -0.84 -15.47
N LEU A 125 -4.54 -0.81 -16.61
CA LEU A 125 -5.90 -0.30 -16.71
C LEU A 125 -6.90 -1.10 -15.88
N LEU A 126 -6.78 -2.43 -15.88
CA LEU A 126 -7.64 -3.30 -15.08
C LEU A 126 -7.46 -3.02 -13.59
N TRP A 127 -6.22 -2.89 -13.11
CA TRP A 127 -5.98 -2.54 -11.71
C TRP A 127 -6.52 -1.16 -11.35
N LEU A 128 -6.33 -0.15 -12.21
CA LEU A 128 -6.91 1.18 -12.00
C LEU A 128 -8.44 1.12 -11.97
N LEU A 129 -9.07 0.35 -12.86
CA LEU A 129 -10.51 0.16 -12.89
C LEU A 129 -11.02 -0.49 -11.61
N VAL A 130 -10.33 -1.51 -11.10
CA VAL A 130 -10.66 -2.14 -9.81
C VAL A 130 -10.56 -1.14 -8.66
N LEU A 131 -9.48 -0.36 -8.59
CA LEU A 131 -9.29 0.67 -7.56
C LEU A 131 -10.38 1.75 -7.62
N LEU A 132 -10.75 2.19 -8.82
CA LEU A 132 -11.83 3.14 -9.06
C LEU A 132 -13.21 2.56 -8.72
N ALA A 133 -13.47 1.30 -9.08
CA ALA A 133 -14.73 0.63 -8.76
C ALA A 133 -14.91 0.49 -7.25
N ILE A 134 -13.85 0.16 -6.51
CA ILE A 134 -13.88 0.10 -5.05
C ILE A 134 -14.11 1.49 -4.47
N ALA A 135 -13.39 2.52 -4.93
CA ALA A 135 -13.59 3.89 -4.47
C ALA A 135 -15.03 4.38 -4.75
N ALA A 136 -15.59 4.04 -5.91
CA ALA A 136 -16.98 4.35 -6.25
C ALA A 136 -17.97 3.57 -5.37
N ALA A 137 -17.72 2.29 -5.08
CA ALA A 137 -18.56 1.50 -4.18
C ALA A 137 -18.55 2.07 -2.75
N VAL A 138 -17.37 2.43 -2.23
CA VAL A 138 -17.23 3.11 -0.94
C VAL A 138 -17.93 4.46 -0.95
N GLY A 139 -17.78 5.26 -2.00
CA GLY A 139 -18.48 6.54 -2.15
C GLY A 139 -20.00 6.41 -2.23
N LEU A 140 -20.51 5.40 -2.94
CA LEU A 140 -21.95 5.11 -3.03
C LEU A 140 -22.51 4.60 -1.71
N MET A 141 -21.77 3.74 -1.00
CA MET A 141 -22.12 3.36 0.38
C MET A 141 -22.11 4.60 1.27
N GLY A 142 -21.12 5.48 1.16
CA GLY A 142 -21.02 6.68 1.99
C GLY A 142 -22.07 7.72 1.70
N PHE A 143 -22.56 7.80 0.46
CA PHE A 143 -23.73 8.60 0.14
C PHE A 143 -25.00 8.07 0.83
N ARG A 144 -25.14 6.75 0.98
CA ARG A 144 -26.27 6.10 1.65
C ARG A 144 -26.15 6.12 3.18
N TYR A 145 -24.93 6.05 3.71
CA TYR A 145 -24.61 6.03 5.14
C TYR A 145 -23.77 7.26 5.52
N ARG A 146 -24.34 8.44 5.28
CA ARG A 146 -23.70 9.77 5.31
C ARG A 146 -22.91 10.09 6.59
N GLU A 147 -23.23 9.41 7.69
CA GLU A 147 -22.63 9.64 9.02
C GLU A 147 -21.36 8.81 9.28
N TYR A 148 -21.14 7.68 8.59
CA TYR A 148 -20.03 6.76 8.91
C TYR A 148 -18.86 6.78 7.93
N LEU A 149 -19.09 7.15 6.66
CA LEU A 149 -18.07 7.07 5.59
C LEU A 149 -17.50 8.42 5.15
N ALA A 150 -17.95 9.52 5.76
CA ALA A 150 -17.50 10.88 5.45
C ALA A 150 -16.28 11.33 6.27
N ALA A 151 -15.88 10.56 7.29
CA ALA A 151 -14.76 10.90 8.16
C ALA A 151 -13.42 10.65 7.47
N LEU A 152 -12.59 11.68 7.39
CA LEU A 152 -11.25 11.65 6.81
C LEU A 152 -10.22 11.01 7.74
N THR A 153 -10.38 11.15 9.06
CA THR A 153 -9.40 10.68 10.05
C THR A 153 -9.23 9.15 10.02
N PRO A 154 -10.29 8.32 9.97
CA PRO A 154 -10.14 6.88 9.83
C PRO A 154 -9.45 6.47 8.52
N LEU A 155 -9.66 7.21 7.43
CA LEU A 155 -8.99 6.96 6.16
C LEU A 155 -7.50 7.30 6.24
N LEU A 156 -7.14 8.45 6.81
CA LEU A 156 -5.74 8.84 7.02
C LEU A 156 -5.00 7.82 7.89
N CYS A 157 -5.67 7.32 8.93
CA CYS A 157 -5.08 6.35 9.85
C CYS A 157 -5.12 4.90 9.33
N SER A 158 -5.73 4.61 8.17
CA SER A 158 -5.86 3.26 7.63
C SER A 158 -4.64 2.84 6.81
N THR A 159 -4.13 1.64 7.09
CA THR A 159 -3.05 1.02 6.31
C THR A 159 -3.56 0.65 4.91
N SER A 160 -4.82 0.22 4.79
CA SER A 160 -5.47 -0.05 3.50
C SER A 160 -5.45 1.19 2.61
N PHE A 161 -5.81 2.37 3.15
CA PHE A 161 -5.86 3.60 2.35
C PHE A 161 -4.49 4.03 1.82
N LEU A 162 -3.42 3.85 2.61
CA LEU A 162 -2.05 4.08 2.15
C LEU A 162 -1.67 3.17 0.98
N CYS A 163 -1.96 1.87 1.10
CA CYS A 163 -1.73 0.91 0.02
C CYS A 163 -2.54 1.24 -1.24
N TRP A 164 -3.77 1.75 -1.09
CA TRP A 164 -4.60 2.20 -2.21
C TRP A 164 -3.99 3.40 -2.95
N ILE A 165 -3.52 4.43 -2.24
CA ILE A 165 -2.85 5.60 -2.84
C ILE A 165 -1.58 5.15 -3.57
N LEU A 166 -0.70 4.40 -2.90
CA LEU A 166 0.56 3.93 -3.50
C LEU A 166 0.30 3.03 -4.71
N GLY A 167 -0.67 2.12 -4.62
CA GLY A 167 -1.09 1.27 -5.73
C GLY A 167 -1.55 2.10 -6.93
N THR A 168 -2.40 3.11 -6.70
CA THR A 168 -2.89 4.03 -7.75
C THR A 168 -1.74 4.77 -8.41
N VAL A 169 -0.82 5.35 -7.62
CA VAL A 169 0.35 6.07 -8.13
C VAL A 169 1.25 5.17 -8.96
N PHE A 170 1.61 3.98 -8.48
CA PHE A 170 2.48 3.06 -9.22
C PHE A 170 1.81 2.52 -10.49
N CYS A 171 0.51 2.21 -10.47
CA CYS A 171 -0.23 1.79 -11.65
C CYS A 171 -0.30 2.92 -12.70
N PHE A 172 -0.54 4.16 -12.26
CA PHE A 172 -0.54 5.33 -13.14
C PHE A 172 0.83 5.61 -13.75
N LEU A 173 1.90 5.60 -12.95
CA LEU A 173 3.28 5.71 -13.43
C LEU A 173 3.63 4.57 -14.41
N GLY A 174 3.19 3.34 -14.12
CA GLY A 174 3.37 2.20 -15.01
C GLY A 174 2.69 2.39 -16.37
N LEU A 175 1.50 3.00 -16.40
CA LEU A 175 0.76 3.31 -17.63
C LEU A 175 1.41 4.45 -18.42
N LEU A 176 1.78 5.54 -17.73
CA LEU A 176 2.51 6.67 -18.32
C LEU A 176 3.85 6.23 -18.94
N TRP A 177 4.44 5.15 -18.45
CA TRP A 177 5.68 4.61 -19.01
C TRP A 177 5.43 3.58 -20.13
N ALA A 178 4.47 2.67 -19.95
CA ALA A 178 4.20 1.59 -20.90
C ALA A 178 3.71 2.11 -22.26
N ILE A 179 2.88 3.17 -22.27
CA ILE A 179 2.32 3.73 -23.51
C ILE A 179 3.43 4.36 -24.39
N PRO A 180 4.24 5.32 -23.90
CA PRO A 180 5.35 5.86 -24.69
C PRO A 180 6.41 4.82 -25.03
N ALA A 181 6.71 3.89 -24.12
CA ALA A 181 7.67 2.81 -24.40
C ALA A 181 7.19 1.95 -25.57
N GLY A 182 5.91 1.57 -25.60
CA GLY A 182 5.32 0.83 -26.73
C GLY A 182 5.38 1.62 -28.04
N ILE A 183 5.07 2.92 -28.01
CA ILE A 183 5.12 3.79 -29.20
C ILE A 183 6.56 3.95 -29.71
N LEU A 184 7.53 4.20 -28.81
CA LEU A 184 8.94 4.35 -29.15
C LEU A 184 9.52 3.03 -29.69
N HIS A 185 9.16 1.89 -29.09
CA HIS A 185 9.57 0.59 -29.58
C HIS A 185 9.03 0.35 -31.00
N TRP A 186 7.74 0.60 -31.24
CA TRP A 186 7.14 0.48 -32.57
C TRP A 186 7.80 1.38 -33.62
N ARG A 187 8.15 2.62 -33.26
CA ARG A 187 8.88 3.54 -34.16
C ARG A 187 10.29 3.03 -34.48
N ARG A 188 11.03 2.59 -33.46
CA ARG A 188 12.37 2.02 -33.64
C ARG A 188 12.33 0.73 -34.45
N TRP A 189 11.30 -0.07 -34.24
CA TRP A 189 11.04 -1.30 -34.98
C TRP A 189 10.87 -1.01 -36.46
N LYS A 190 9.95 -0.11 -36.83
CA LYS A 190 9.75 0.30 -38.23
C LYS A 190 11.05 0.76 -38.89
N LYS A 191 11.80 1.61 -38.20
CA LYS A 191 13.09 2.10 -38.68
C LYS A 191 14.11 0.96 -38.87
N ALA A 192 14.21 0.03 -37.91
CA ALA A 192 15.11 -1.12 -38.00
C ALA A 192 14.74 -2.07 -39.15
N VAL A 193 13.44 -2.25 -39.43
CA VAL A 193 12.97 -3.02 -40.59
C VAL A 193 13.33 -2.33 -41.91
N GLU A 194 13.17 -1.00 -41.99
CA GLU A 194 13.55 -0.21 -43.18
C GLU A 194 15.06 -0.22 -43.45
N GLU A 195 15.88 -0.18 -42.40
CA GLU A 195 17.34 -0.08 -42.49
C GLU A 195 18.07 -1.44 -42.39
N ASP A 196 17.33 -2.56 -42.41
CA ASP A 196 17.83 -3.93 -42.21
C ASP A 196 18.73 -4.12 -40.96
N MET A 197 18.43 -3.38 -39.90
CA MET A 197 19.19 -3.38 -38.64
C MET A 197 18.56 -4.29 -37.57
N PRO A 198 19.37 -4.79 -36.60
CA PRO A 198 18.85 -5.53 -35.47
C PRO A 198 17.95 -4.66 -34.60
N VAL A 199 16.89 -5.26 -34.05
CA VAL A 199 15.93 -4.58 -33.18
C VAL A 199 16.66 -4.06 -31.92
N PRO A 200 16.56 -2.76 -31.61
CA PRO A 200 17.26 -2.21 -30.47
C PRO A 200 16.64 -2.69 -29.16
N ALA A 201 17.48 -3.26 -28.28
CA ALA A 201 17.08 -3.56 -26.91
C ALA A 201 16.74 -2.27 -26.14
N SER A 202 15.76 -2.34 -25.24
CA SER A 202 15.48 -1.28 -24.28
C SER A 202 16.73 -0.97 -23.43
N HIS A 203 16.88 0.29 -23.05
CA HIS A 203 17.97 0.69 -22.16
C HIS A 203 17.88 -0.07 -20.82
N PRO A 204 18.94 -0.76 -20.35
CA PRO A 204 18.84 -1.70 -19.24
C PRO A 204 18.34 -1.10 -17.92
N VAL A 205 18.64 0.18 -17.66
CA VAL A 205 18.20 0.87 -16.44
C VAL A 205 16.70 1.18 -16.49
N SER A 206 16.22 1.65 -17.65
CA SER A 206 14.81 2.00 -17.87
C SER A 206 13.92 0.76 -17.76
N ALA A 207 14.32 -0.33 -18.43
CA ALA A 207 13.63 -1.63 -18.38
C ALA A 207 13.48 -2.17 -16.95
N ARG A 208 14.55 -2.07 -16.15
CA ARG A 208 14.52 -2.50 -14.74
C ARG A 208 13.56 -1.66 -13.92
N LEU A 209 13.67 -0.33 -14.03
CA LEU A 209 12.86 0.59 -13.25
C LEU A 209 11.37 0.37 -13.52
N LEU A 210 11.00 0.22 -14.80
CA LEU A 210 9.63 -0.09 -15.19
C LEU A 210 9.13 -1.40 -14.56
N GLY A 211 9.91 -2.47 -14.66
CA GLY A 211 9.56 -3.73 -14.05
C GLY A 211 9.43 -3.65 -12.53
N HIS A 212 10.21 -2.80 -11.85
CA HIS A 212 10.03 -2.53 -10.43
C HIS A 212 8.73 -1.76 -10.13
N VAL A 213 8.44 -0.69 -10.87
CA VAL A 213 7.22 0.13 -10.72
C VAL A 213 5.95 -0.72 -10.87
N GLN A 214 5.86 -1.53 -11.93
CA GLN A 214 4.68 -2.36 -12.17
C GLN A 214 4.51 -3.45 -11.09
N ARG A 215 5.61 -4.03 -10.61
CA ARG A 215 5.57 -5.01 -9.51
C ARG A 215 5.16 -4.38 -8.19
N LEU A 216 5.69 -3.20 -7.87
CA LEU A 216 5.31 -2.47 -6.66
C LEU A 216 3.83 -2.09 -6.70
N GLY A 217 3.32 -1.58 -7.83
CA GLY A 217 1.90 -1.30 -8.00
C GLY A 217 1.02 -2.53 -7.76
N GLY A 218 1.32 -3.65 -8.43
CA GLY A 218 0.58 -4.89 -8.21
C GLY A 218 0.69 -5.45 -6.79
N LEU A 219 1.82 -5.26 -6.11
CA LEU A 219 1.99 -5.64 -4.71
C LEU A 219 1.13 -4.77 -3.79
N MET A 220 1.15 -3.44 -3.98
CA MET A 220 0.37 -2.50 -3.19
C MET A 220 -1.13 -2.76 -3.32
N VAL A 221 -1.63 -3.08 -4.51
CA VAL A 221 -3.04 -3.45 -4.70
C VAL A 221 -3.40 -4.74 -3.96
N ARG A 222 -2.52 -5.76 -3.95
CA ARG A 222 -2.76 -7.00 -3.19
C ARG A 222 -2.74 -6.75 -1.68
N LEU A 223 -1.80 -5.93 -1.20
CA LEU A 223 -1.74 -5.53 0.20
C LEU A 223 -2.98 -4.73 0.59
N TYR A 224 -3.44 -3.81 -0.27
CA TYR A 224 -4.69 -3.10 -0.07
C TYR A 224 -5.86 -4.07 0.12
N LEU A 225 -6.04 -5.03 -0.78
CA LEU A 225 -7.12 -6.02 -0.66
C LEU A 225 -6.97 -6.88 0.61
N LEU A 226 -5.75 -7.28 0.97
CA LEU A 226 -5.48 -8.04 2.18
C LEU A 226 -5.84 -7.22 3.43
N PHE A 227 -5.38 -5.97 3.53
CA PHE A 227 -5.66 -5.11 4.68
C PHE A 227 -7.14 -4.73 4.75
N CYS A 228 -7.85 -4.57 3.63
CA CYS A 228 -9.31 -4.41 3.66
C CYS A 228 -10.00 -5.61 4.31
N VAL A 229 -9.57 -6.84 3.97
CA VAL A 229 -10.10 -8.06 4.59
C VAL A 229 -9.73 -8.12 6.07
N VAL A 230 -8.47 -7.83 6.42
CA VAL A 230 -8.00 -7.86 7.82
C VAL A 230 -8.71 -6.81 8.67
N GLU A 231 -8.83 -5.55 8.21
CA GLU A 231 -9.53 -4.49 8.94
C GLU A 231 -11.03 -4.83 9.08
N SER A 232 -11.68 -5.34 8.02
CA SER A 232 -13.09 -5.77 8.08
C SER A 232 -13.29 -6.98 9.01
N PHE A 233 -12.35 -7.93 8.99
CA PHE A 233 -12.43 -9.15 9.80
C PHE A 233 -12.02 -8.89 11.25
N ALA A 234 -11.06 -8.00 11.51
CA ALA A 234 -10.72 -7.53 12.85
C ALA A 234 -11.95 -6.85 13.49
N SER A 235 -12.64 -5.98 12.75
CA SER A 235 -13.91 -5.41 13.24
C SER A 235 -15.01 -6.46 13.47
N LEU A 236 -14.96 -7.62 12.80
CA LEU A 236 -15.96 -8.69 12.95
C LEU A 236 -15.60 -9.71 14.05
N VAL A 237 -14.31 -9.96 14.29
CA VAL A 237 -13.80 -10.93 15.27
C VAL A 237 -13.46 -10.29 16.61
N VAL A 238 -12.85 -9.10 16.59
CA VAL A 238 -12.62 -8.28 17.79
C VAL A 238 -13.88 -7.52 18.16
N GLY A 239 -14.81 -7.35 17.21
CA GLY A 239 -16.19 -6.93 17.40
C GLY A 239 -16.35 -5.87 18.47
N TYR A 240 -16.18 -4.58 18.14
CA TYR A 240 -16.37 -3.43 19.05
C TYR A 240 -16.17 -3.84 20.50
N SER A 241 -14.94 -3.79 21.00
CA SER A 241 -14.57 -4.17 22.37
C SER A 241 -15.17 -3.23 23.41
N GLY A 242 -16.49 -3.17 23.45
CA GLY A 242 -17.31 -2.79 24.59
C GLY A 242 -17.47 -4.01 25.46
N PHE A 243 -16.41 -4.35 26.17
CA PHE A 243 -16.50 -5.31 27.26
C PHE A 243 -16.68 -4.51 28.54
N ASP A 244 -17.45 -5.07 29.46
CA ASP A 244 -17.57 -4.66 30.86
C ASP A 244 -16.22 -4.93 31.57
N ILE A 245 -15.19 -4.09 31.33
CA ILE A 245 -13.81 -4.29 31.84
C ILE A 245 -13.33 -3.17 32.77
N ALA A 246 -14.13 -2.79 33.76
CA ALA A 246 -13.61 -2.04 34.91
C ALA A 246 -12.33 -2.71 35.49
N GLU A 247 -12.19 -4.03 35.36
CA GLU A 247 -11.02 -4.81 35.79
C GLU A 247 -9.69 -4.45 35.10
N ARG A 248 -9.69 -3.94 33.85
CA ARG A 248 -8.46 -3.57 33.11
C ARG A 248 -8.14 -2.09 33.20
N ARG A 249 -9.01 -1.28 33.82
CA ARG A 249 -8.77 0.15 34.06
C ARG A 249 -7.40 0.46 34.67
N PRO A 250 -6.84 -0.36 35.59
CA PRO A 250 -5.48 -0.12 36.11
C PRO A 250 -4.37 -0.18 35.06
N GLU A 251 -4.52 -0.99 34.00
CA GLU A 251 -3.54 -1.09 32.91
C GLU A 251 -3.48 0.21 32.10
N TYR A 252 -4.65 0.82 31.86
CA TYR A 252 -4.78 2.07 31.09
C TYR A 252 -4.24 3.32 31.83
N ARG A 253 -4.07 3.27 33.15
CA ARG A 253 -3.45 4.37 33.91
C ARG A 253 -1.99 4.60 33.51
N GLU A 254 -1.31 3.57 33.04
CA GLU A 254 0.07 3.65 32.53
C GLU A 254 0.14 4.21 31.10
N HIS A 255 -0.99 4.28 30.39
CA HIS A 255 -1.05 4.83 29.05
C HIS A 255 -1.20 6.35 29.10
N PRO A 256 -0.70 7.07 28.08
CA PRO A 256 -0.83 8.52 27.99
C PRO A 256 -2.23 8.93 27.53
N LEU A 257 -3.25 8.64 28.34
CA LEU A 257 -4.66 8.86 28.09
C LEU A 257 -5.30 9.66 29.22
N VAL A 258 -6.30 10.47 28.87
CA VAL A 258 -7.15 11.16 29.83
C VAL A 258 -8.31 10.25 30.22
N MET A 259 -8.51 10.08 31.52
CA MET A 259 -9.54 9.24 32.12
C MET A 259 -10.54 10.08 32.92
N ALA A 260 -11.63 9.46 33.39
CA ALA A 260 -12.67 10.09 34.21
C ALA A 260 -12.12 10.84 35.44
N GLU A 261 -11.16 10.23 36.16
CA GLU A 261 -10.54 10.84 37.34
C GLU A 261 -9.75 12.12 37.03
N ASP A 262 -9.14 12.18 35.83
CA ASP A 262 -8.34 13.32 35.38
C ASP A 262 -9.18 14.56 35.07
N VAL A 263 -10.48 14.37 34.80
CA VAL A 263 -11.45 15.44 34.49
C VAL A 263 -12.43 15.69 35.64
N GLY A 264 -12.19 15.08 36.80
CA GLY A 264 -12.97 15.30 38.02
C GLY A 264 -14.28 14.50 38.13
N LEU A 265 -14.44 13.44 37.34
CA LEU A 265 -15.58 12.51 37.45
C LEU A 265 -15.28 11.36 38.43
N ASP A 266 -16.33 10.76 38.98
CA ASP A 266 -16.26 9.67 39.96
C ASP A 266 -15.82 8.35 39.30
N ASP A 267 -14.57 7.98 39.52
CA ASP A 267 -13.95 6.80 38.91
C ASP A 267 -14.48 5.46 39.44
N THR A 268 -15.21 5.49 40.56
CA THR A 268 -15.84 4.29 41.15
C THR A 268 -17.11 3.86 40.43
N LYS A 269 -17.66 4.72 39.57
CA LYS A 269 -18.92 4.51 38.84
C LYS A 269 -18.73 4.27 37.34
N VAL A 270 -17.51 3.93 36.91
CA VAL A 270 -17.23 3.58 35.52
C VAL A 270 -17.89 2.23 35.19
N GLY A 271 -18.96 2.27 34.40
CA GLY A 271 -19.75 1.09 34.02
C GLY A 271 -19.34 0.52 32.66
N TYR A 272 -18.67 1.29 31.81
CA TYR A 272 -18.26 0.85 30.49
C TYR A 272 -16.98 1.54 30.02
N LEU A 273 -16.13 0.77 29.34
CA LEU A 273 -14.87 1.22 28.76
C LEU A 273 -14.72 0.62 27.36
N SER A 274 -14.33 1.44 26.39
CA SER A 274 -13.94 0.96 25.06
C SER A 274 -12.58 1.50 24.65
N ASP A 275 -11.75 0.62 24.11
CA ASP A 275 -10.46 0.94 23.51
C ASP A 275 -10.40 0.40 22.08
N ASP A 276 -10.10 1.29 21.12
CA ASP A 276 -9.83 0.94 19.73
C ASP A 276 -8.39 1.38 19.35
N PRO A 277 -7.42 0.44 19.30
CA PRO A 277 -6.07 0.78 18.91
C PRO A 277 -5.98 1.03 17.41
N VAL A 278 -5.18 2.03 17.04
CA VAL A 278 -4.95 2.48 15.66
C VAL A 278 -3.53 2.09 15.26
N PHE A 279 -3.42 1.12 14.34
CA PHE A 279 -2.13 0.65 13.82
C PHE A 279 -1.96 0.96 12.34
N SER A 280 -1.11 1.93 12.04
CA SER A 280 -0.66 2.24 10.68
C SER A 280 0.83 2.59 10.65
N PRO A 281 1.54 2.34 9.54
CA PRO A 281 2.93 2.81 9.36
C PRO A 281 3.10 4.33 9.52
N LEU A 282 2.03 5.11 9.36
CA LEU A 282 2.05 6.57 9.46
C LEU A 282 1.58 7.11 10.81
N VAL A 283 0.76 6.33 11.52
CA VAL A 283 0.10 6.73 12.78
C VAL A 283 -0.05 5.52 13.68
N GLN A 284 0.40 5.67 14.91
CA GLN A 284 0.00 4.82 16.03
C GLN A 284 -0.95 5.63 16.90
N GLY A 285 -2.01 5.04 17.40
CA GLY A 285 -2.93 5.75 18.26
C GLY A 285 -3.83 4.84 19.05
N GLU A 286 -4.59 5.45 19.93
CA GLU A 286 -5.47 4.78 20.85
C GLU A 286 -6.72 5.65 21.00
N LYS A 287 -7.88 5.03 20.89
CA LYS A 287 -9.16 5.71 21.03
C LYS A 287 -9.87 5.11 22.22
N TYR A 288 -10.03 5.94 23.22
CA TYR A 288 -10.49 5.57 24.54
C TYR A 288 -11.82 6.26 24.85
N MET A 289 -12.74 5.52 25.47
CA MET A 289 -13.99 6.04 25.99
C MET A 289 -14.29 5.41 27.35
N GLU A 290 -14.71 6.21 28.32
CA GLU A 290 -15.30 5.76 29.58
C GLU A 290 -16.72 6.33 29.73
N GLU A 291 -17.63 5.48 30.22
CA GLU A 291 -18.97 5.88 30.65
C GLU A 291 -19.07 5.76 32.18
N VAL A 292 -19.42 6.86 32.83
CA VAL A 292 -19.56 7.01 34.28
C VAL A 292 -21.04 7.12 34.62
N GLU A 293 -21.56 6.16 35.39
CA GLU A 293 -22.96 6.17 35.82
C GLU A 293 -23.22 7.27 36.87
N THR A 294 -24.24 8.08 36.65
CA THR A 294 -24.68 9.12 37.59
C THR A 294 -26.17 8.95 37.92
N GLU A 295 -26.67 9.65 38.95
CA GLU A 295 -28.10 9.58 39.31
C GLU A 295 -29.00 10.13 38.19
N ASP A 296 -28.48 11.05 37.37
CA ASP A 296 -29.18 11.77 36.32
C ASP A 296 -28.92 11.20 34.91
N GLY A 297 -28.06 10.18 34.76
CA GLY A 297 -27.73 9.57 33.47
C GLY A 297 -26.35 8.91 33.42
N VAL A 298 -25.68 9.08 32.28
CA VAL A 298 -24.34 8.56 32.01
C VAL A 298 -23.47 9.70 31.50
N ASP A 299 -22.39 10.01 32.22
CA ASP A 299 -21.40 10.97 31.78
C ASP A 299 -20.32 10.24 30.98
N VAL A 300 -19.83 10.85 29.90
CA VAL A 300 -18.92 10.17 28.98
C VAL A 300 -17.65 10.98 28.79
N VAL A 301 -16.51 10.30 28.87
CA VAL A 301 -15.18 10.84 28.58
C VAL A 301 -14.64 10.19 27.32
N TRP A 302 -14.13 11.00 26.39
CA TRP A 302 -13.42 10.54 25.19
C TRP A 302 -11.99 11.03 25.22
N CYS A 303 -11.06 10.13 24.86
CA CYS A 303 -9.68 10.49 24.60
C CYS A 303 -9.20 9.74 23.34
N GLU A 304 -8.91 10.46 22.27
CA GLU A 304 -8.24 9.91 21.09
C GLU A 304 -6.84 10.49 21.00
N ARG A 305 -5.80 9.65 21.15
CA ARG A 305 -4.40 10.07 21.04
C ARG A 305 -3.75 9.42 19.83
N TYR A 306 -3.05 10.22 19.04
CA TYR A 306 -2.35 9.79 17.83
C TYR A 306 -0.90 10.28 17.86
N THR A 307 0.04 9.36 17.70
CA THR A 307 1.45 9.62 17.45
C THR A 307 1.76 9.39 15.97
N CYS A 308 2.09 10.47 15.26
CA CYS A 308 2.34 10.45 13.83
C CYS A 308 3.81 10.22 13.50
N LEU A 309 4.08 9.74 12.27
CA LEU A 309 5.44 9.55 11.76
C LEU A 309 6.23 10.87 11.67
N THR A 310 5.55 11.96 11.31
CA THR A 310 6.15 13.30 11.16
C THR A 310 5.22 14.38 11.70
N GLU A 311 5.77 15.54 12.06
CA GLU A 311 4.98 16.70 12.49
C GLU A 311 4.03 17.17 11.39
N TRP A 312 4.47 17.14 10.13
CA TRP A 312 3.63 17.47 8.99
C TRP A 312 2.38 16.57 8.94
N TYR A 313 2.56 15.27 9.15
CA TYR A 313 1.45 14.33 9.17
C TYR A 313 0.52 14.56 10.36
N ALA A 314 1.07 14.92 11.53
CA ALA A 314 0.26 15.35 12.67
C ALA A 314 -0.65 16.53 12.29
N LYS A 315 -0.14 17.53 11.54
CA LYS A 315 -1.00 18.62 11.03
C LYS A 315 -2.12 18.09 10.14
N VAL A 316 -1.84 17.13 9.25
CA VAL A 316 -2.86 16.55 8.36
C VAL A 316 -3.94 15.83 9.17
N VAL A 317 -3.56 15.04 10.18
CA VAL A 317 -4.50 14.37 11.09
C VAL A 317 -5.34 15.37 11.86
N THR A 318 -4.74 16.44 12.42
CA THR A 318 -5.48 17.52 13.09
C THR A 318 -6.53 18.16 12.18
N HIS A 319 -6.20 18.44 10.90
CA HIS A 319 -7.18 18.99 9.95
C HIS A 319 -8.28 17.98 9.59
N GLY A 320 -7.93 16.69 9.54
CA GLY A 320 -8.91 15.60 9.39
C GLY A 320 -9.91 15.62 10.53
N LEU A 321 -9.43 15.62 11.78
CA LEU A 321 -10.27 15.66 12.98
C LEU A 321 -11.16 16.91 13.00
N LEU A 322 -10.60 18.10 12.81
CA LEU A 322 -11.37 19.34 12.72
C LEU A 322 -12.47 19.29 11.64
N GLY A 323 -12.15 18.69 10.48
CA GLY A 323 -13.09 18.54 9.38
C GLY A 323 -14.22 17.56 9.69
N ASP A 324 -13.88 16.43 10.32
CA ASP A 324 -14.82 15.37 10.69
C ASP A 324 -15.78 15.85 11.77
N THR A 325 -15.25 16.44 12.85
CA THR A 325 -16.03 16.93 13.98
C THR A 325 -16.94 18.11 13.60
N ALA A 326 -16.58 18.89 12.58
CA ALA A 326 -17.39 20.02 12.10
C ALA A 326 -18.52 19.61 11.14
N ARG A 327 -18.52 18.40 10.58
CA ARG A 327 -19.45 17.99 9.50
C ARG A 327 -20.33 16.81 9.87
N ILE A 328 -19.91 16.02 10.84
CA ILE A 328 -20.51 14.72 11.16
C ILE A 328 -20.93 14.77 12.63
N ASN A 329 -21.98 14.02 12.98
CA ASN A 329 -22.28 13.71 14.36
C ASN A 329 -21.15 12.85 14.94
N TYR A 330 -20.18 13.48 15.60
CA TYR A 330 -19.02 12.78 16.13
C TYR A 330 -19.41 12.01 17.38
N ARG A 331 -19.40 10.67 17.30
CA ARG A 331 -19.70 9.75 18.42
C ARG A 331 -20.99 10.09 19.20
N GLY A 332 -22.01 10.66 18.54
CA GLY A 332 -23.26 11.04 19.20
C GLY A 332 -23.27 12.42 19.86
N CYS A 333 -22.13 13.12 19.92
CA CYS A 333 -21.96 14.44 20.53
C CYS A 333 -22.46 15.61 19.65
N GLY A 334 -22.93 15.30 18.44
CA GLY A 334 -23.28 16.28 17.42
C GLY A 334 -22.07 16.92 16.75
N ILE A 335 -22.31 18.07 16.11
CA ILE A 335 -21.27 18.85 15.42
C ILE A 335 -20.49 19.67 16.45
N MET A 336 -19.17 19.58 16.43
CA MET A 336 -18.27 20.38 17.26
C MET A 336 -17.64 21.50 16.45
N ASN A 337 -17.90 22.74 16.86
CA ASN A 337 -17.33 23.94 16.28
C ASN A 337 -16.05 24.34 17.02
N PHE A 338 -14.97 23.60 16.81
CA PHE A 338 -13.66 23.90 17.40
C PHE A 338 -13.17 25.29 16.99
N ARG A 339 -12.76 26.09 17.98
CA ARG A 339 -12.17 27.40 17.80
C ARG A 339 -10.72 27.38 18.30
N PRO A 340 -9.80 28.09 17.65
CA PRO A 340 -8.42 28.19 18.13
C PRO A 340 -8.37 28.73 19.57
N ALA A 341 -7.62 28.06 20.43
CA ALA A 341 -7.43 28.41 21.83
C ALA A 341 -5.95 28.34 22.20
N ARG A 342 -5.50 29.18 23.13
CA ARG A 342 -4.10 29.16 23.61
C ARG A 342 -3.99 28.16 24.75
N LEU A 343 -3.61 26.92 24.40
CA LEU A 343 -3.59 25.78 25.32
C LEU A 343 -2.17 25.26 25.61
N GLY A 344 -1.14 26.10 25.45
CA GLY A 344 0.25 25.73 25.76
C GLY A 344 0.98 24.87 24.73
N THR A 345 0.28 24.33 23.72
CA THR A 345 0.85 23.45 22.69
C THR A 345 1.10 24.15 21.34
N ASP A 346 1.78 23.48 20.40
CA ASP A 346 1.97 23.96 19.01
C ASP A 346 0.66 24.27 18.27
N GLY A 347 -0.47 23.71 18.71
CA GLY A 347 -1.80 23.99 18.19
C GLY A 347 -2.88 23.49 19.14
N GLY A 348 -3.73 24.40 19.61
CA GLY A 348 -4.85 24.09 20.49
C GLY A 348 -6.17 24.63 19.95
N TRP A 349 -7.23 23.85 20.11
CA TRP A 349 -8.59 24.25 19.81
C TRP A 349 -9.54 23.79 20.91
N SER A 350 -10.58 24.57 21.19
CA SER A 350 -11.64 24.21 22.13
C SER A 350 -13.02 24.28 21.48
N ALA A 351 -13.94 23.43 21.91
CA ALA A 351 -15.34 23.42 21.52
C ALA A 351 -16.24 23.27 22.76
N ARG A 352 -17.55 23.51 22.59
CA ARG A 352 -18.58 23.29 23.63
C ARG A 352 -18.21 23.93 24.97
N GLU A 353 -17.87 25.22 24.93
CA GLU A 353 -17.52 26.00 26.13
C GLU A 353 -16.33 25.43 26.93
N GLY A 354 -15.44 24.69 26.25
CA GLY A 354 -14.20 24.18 26.85
C GLY A 354 -14.26 22.70 27.23
N SER A 355 -15.43 22.07 27.19
CA SER A 355 -15.59 20.63 27.47
C SER A 355 -14.95 19.69 26.44
N PHE A 356 -14.56 20.21 25.27
CA PHE A 356 -13.81 19.46 24.27
C PHE A 356 -12.55 20.22 23.84
N LEU A 357 -11.41 19.54 23.85
CA LEU A 357 -10.12 20.04 23.43
C LEU A 357 -9.56 19.20 22.28
N LEU A 358 -8.96 19.89 21.30
CA LEU A 358 -8.08 19.27 20.32
C LEU A 358 -6.70 19.90 20.46
N LEU A 359 -5.71 19.05 20.69
CA LEU A 359 -4.33 19.43 20.99
C LEU A 359 -3.40 18.83 19.95
N ARG A 360 -2.38 19.58 19.58
CA ARG A 360 -1.29 19.11 18.73
C ARG A 360 0.03 19.66 19.24
N GLU A 361 1.00 18.78 19.41
CA GLU A 361 2.35 19.14 19.77
C GLU A 361 3.35 18.20 19.12
N GLY A 362 4.30 18.77 18.37
CA GLY A 362 5.23 18.02 17.54
C GLY A 362 4.52 16.99 16.66
N ARG A 363 4.69 15.71 17.01
CA ARG A 363 4.12 14.56 16.29
C ARG A 363 2.85 13.99 16.93
N THR A 364 2.43 14.52 18.07
CA THR A 364 1.29 14.02 18.84
C THR A 364 0.06 14.89 18.57
N VAL A 365 -1.09 14.23 18.38
CA VAL A 365 -2.41 14.85 18.26
C VAL A 365 -3.32 14.17 19.28
N ALA A 366 -4.03 14.95 20.09
CA ALA A 366 -4.98 14.41 21.05
C ALA A 366 -6.33 15.13 20.92
N LEU A 367 -7.43 14.40 20.97
CA LEU A 367 -8.77 14.92 21.11
C LEU A 367 -9.33 14.40 22.44
N VAL A 368 -9.65 15.31 23.35
CA VAL A 368 -10.20 15.02 24.67
C VAL A 368 -11.56 15.68 24.76
N GLY A 369 -12.55 14.97 25.29
CA GLY A 369 -13.90 15.49 25.44
C GLY A 369 -14.61 14.91 26.64
N VAL A 370 -15.44 15.72 27.28
CA VAL A 370 -16.34 15.29 28.35
C VAL A 370 -17.75 15.75 28.03
N GLN A 371 -18.73 14.87 28.19
CA GLN A 371 -20.14 15.21 28.10
C GLN A 371 -20.87 14.67 29.32
N CYS A 372 -21.40 15.59 30.13
CA CYS A 372 -22.28 15.26 31.23
C CYS A 372 -23.73 15.35 30.78
N LEU A 373 -24.55 14.32 31.06
CA LEU A 373 -25.98 14.31 30.68
C LEU A 373 -26.86 15.00 31.72
N GLY A 374 -26.43 15.01 33.00
CA GLY A 374 -27.17 15.59 34.13
C GLY A 374 -26.89 17.07 34.45
N GLY A 375 -25.94 17.71 33.76
CA GLY A 375 -25.50 19.08 34.09
C GLY A 375 -24.52 19.68 33.07
N ASP A 376 -23.95 20.84 33.42
CA ASP A 376 -22.94 21.50 32.60
C ASP A 376 -21.66 20.66 32.59
N SER A 377 -21.11 20.41 31.40
CA SER A 377 -19.85 19.67 31.26
C SER A 377 -18.67 20.53 31.71
N PRO A 378 -17.63 19.95 32.34
CA PRO A 378 -16.50 20.71 32.88
C PRO A 378 -15.74 21.48 31.80
N ASP A 379 -15.24 22.67 32.14
CA ASP A 379 -14.38 23.46 31.26
C ASP A 379 -12.92 23.00 31.40
N LEU A 380 -12.49 22.18 30.44
CA LEU A 380 -11.13 21.63 30.41
C LEU A 380 -10.06 22.68 30.08
N THR A 381 -10.45 23.91 29.74
CA THR A 381 -9.49 25.02 29.50
C THR A 381 -9.02 25.69 30.78
N GLU A 382 -9.60 25.35 31.94
CA GLU A 382 -9.15 25.84 33.23
C GLU A 382 -7.69 25.43 33.49
N PRO A 383 -6.82 26.31 34.01
CA PRO A 383 -5.37 26.05 34.09
C PRO A 383 -4.99 24.75 34.83
N GLU A 384 -5.68 24.41 35.91
CA GLU A 384 -5.40 23.21 36.72
C GLU A 384 -5.80 21.93 35.99
N GLN A 385 -6.99 21.91 35.37
CA GLN A 385 -7.44 20.78 34.54
C GLN A 385 -6.59 20.64 33.28
N LEU A 386 -6.31 21.74 32.59
CA LEU A 386 -5.50 21.75 31.37
C LEU A 386 -4.10 21.23 31.64
N GLN A 387 -3.46 21.64 32.74
CA GLN A 387 -2.13 21.13 33.11
C GLN A 387 -2.18 19.62 33.36
N THR A 388 -3.18 19.13 34.09
CA THR A 388 -3.38 17.70 34.34
C THR A 388 -3.53 16.92 33.02
N ILE A 389 -4.34 17.43 32.09
CA ILE A 389 -4.55 16.83 30.77
C ILE A 389 -3.24 16.78 29.96
N LEU A 390 -2.48 17.87 29.93
CA LEU A 390 -1.21 17.95 29.20
C LEU A 390 -0.18 16.96 29.76
N GLU A 391 -0.07 16.89 31.09
CA GLU A 391 0.81 15.93 31.78
C GLU A 391 0.43 14.49 31.47
N ARG A 392 -0.87 14.15 31.52
CA ARG A 392 -1.38 12.80 31.20
C ARG A 392 -1.15 12.42 29.73
N LEU A 393 -1.22 13.37 28.80
CA LEU A 393 -1.01 13.12 27.37
C LEU A 393 0.48 13.08 26.95
N GLU A 394 1.38 13.39 27.89
CA GLU A 394 2.81 13.63 27.65
C GLU A 394 3.06 14.76 26.64
N MET A 395 2.32 15.86 26.78
CA MET A 395 2.43 17.06 25.94
C MET A 395 2.95 18.23 26.79
N SER A 396 4.04 18.90 26.39
CA SER A 396 4.80 19.88 27.17
C SER A 396 5.31 21.10 26.38
#